data_AF-A0A7C1ICG8-F1
#
_entry.id   AF-A0A7C1ICG8-F1
#
_cell.length_a   1.000
_cell.length_b   1.000
_cell.length_c   1.000
_cell.angle_alpha   90.00
_cell.angle_beta   90.00
_cell.angle_gamma   90.00
#
_symmetry.space_group_name_H-M   'P 1'
#
loop_
_entity.id
_entity.type
_entity.pdbx_description
1 polymer ?
#
loop_
_entity_poly.entity_id
_entity_poly.type
_entity_poly.pdbx_seq_one_letter_code
_entity_poly.pdbx_strand_id
1 'polypeptide(L)'
;MFLREINIGTVPEEGTDLARAIETGLGAFIEDVDARNRVMIVFTDGESHDSPATLRAASKAAERAVRIYTVGIGSSDGDLIPIHRNGRADYLRDDQGNVVKTRLDDVTLRRVAAETDGAFYRASGTGGELQEILDDINELERTRIAEEQLVTRVDRYQWPLGVAISCLLIVPFVPERRRTGGRT
;
A
#
# COMPACT_ATOMS: atom_id res chain seq x y z
N MET A 1 -7.75 0.44 -22.37
CA MET A 1 -8.17 -0.84 -22.98
C MET A 1 -7.02 -1.84 -22.81
N PHE A 2 -6.80 -2.37 -21.60
CA PHE A 2 -5.59 -3.16 -21.25
C PHE A 2 -5.90 -4.42 -20.41
N LEU A 3 -7.14 -4.91 -20.42
CA LEU A 3 -7.56 -6.08 -19.63
C LEU A 3 -8.06 -7.24 -20.51
N ARG A 4 -7.41 -7.47 -21.66
CA ARG A 4 -7.72 -8.60 -22.53
C ARG A 4 -6.42 -9.23 -23.02
N GLU A 5 -5.80 -10.01 -22.17
CA GLU A 5 -5.00 -11.21 -22.49
C GLU A 5 -4.17 -11.60 -21.26
N ILE A 6 -4.83 -12.18 -20.26
CA ILE A 6 -4.16 -13.11 -19.37
C ILE A 6 -4.85 -14.44 -19.63
N ASN A 7 -4.18 -15.30 -20.41
CA ASN A 7 -4.62 -16.67 -20.65
C ASN A 7 -3.95 -17.58 -19.62
N ILE A 8 -4.71 -18.53 -19.07
CA ILE A 8 -4.22 -19.52 -18.13
C ILE A 8 -3.21 -20.41 -18.89
N GLY A 9 -1.93 -20.38 -18.50
CA GLY A 9 -0.84 -21.15 -19.12
C GLY A 9 0.32 -20.34 -19.72
N THR A 10 0.37 -19.01 -19.56
CA THR A 10 1.51 -18.19 -20.05
C THR A 10 2.69 -18.14 -19.07
N VAL A 11 2.54 -18.66 -17.85
CA VAL A 11 3.60 -18.70 -16.82
C VAL A 11 4.22 -20.10 -16.81
N PRO A 12 5.52 -20.26 -17.16
CA PRO A 12 6.17 -21.58 -17.31
C PRO A 12 6.53 -22.29 -16.00
N GLU A 13 6.51 -21.59 -14.85
CA GLU A 13 6.81 -22.21 -13.56
C GLU A 13 5.50 -22.63 -12.87
N GLU A 14 5.37 -23.93 -12.64
CA GLU A 14 4.33 -24.51 -11.78
C GLU A 14 4.64 -24.15 -10.31
N GLY A 15 3.73 -23.45 -9.64
CA GLY A 15 3.84 -23.08 -8.22
C GLY A 15 3.51 -21.61 -7.93
N THR A 16 3.20 -21.32 -6.67
CA THR A 16 2.83 -19.97 -6.21
C THR A 16 3.98 -19.33 -5.42
N ASP A 17 4.82 -18.52 -6.08
CA ASP A 17 5.90 -17.74 -5.44
C ASP A 17 5.41 -16.33 -5.09
N LEU A 18 4.75 -16.23 -3.94
CA LEU A 18 4.20 -14.98 -3.42
C LEU A 18 5.30 -13.96 -3.08
N ALA A 19 6.47 -14.41 -2.61
CA ALA A 19 7.59 -13.55 -2.29
C ALA A 19 8.10 -12.82 -3.54
N ARG A 20 8.34 -13.57 -4.62
CA ARG A 20 8.78 -13.01 -5.90
C ARG A 20 7.74 -12.08 -6.52
N ALA A 21 6.45 -12.39 -6.37
CA ALA A 21 5.37 -11.51 -6.83
C ALA A 21 5.42 -10.15 -6.10
N ILE A 22 5.58 -10.16 -4.78
CA ILE A 22 5.72 -8.93 -3.98
C ILE A 22 6.97 -8.17 -4.41
N GLU A 23 8.13 -8.83 -4.51
CA GLU A 23 9.38 -8.17 -4.91
C GLU A 23 9.33 -7.58 -6.33
N THR A 24 8.71 -8.29 -7.27
CA THR A 24 8.52 -7.81 -8.64
C THR A 24 7.56 -6.62 -8.67
N GLY A 25 6.44 -6.70 -7.96
CA GLY A 25 5.48 -5.59 -7.85
C GLY A 25 6.10 -4.37 -7.16
N LEU A 26 6.98 -4.59 -6.17
CA LEU A 26 7.75 -3.52 -5.53
C LEU A 26 8.66 -2.80 -6.54
N GLY A 27 9.23 -3.51 -7.52
CA GLY A 27 10.02 -2.91 -8.60
C GLY A 27 9.23 -2.05 -9.57
N ALA A 28 7.90 -2.22 -9.64
CA ALA A 28 7.03 -1.46 -10.54
C ALA A 28 6.62 -0.09 -10.00
N PHE A 29 6.80 0.18 -8.69
CA PHE A 29 6.51 1.50 -8.14
C PHE A 29 7.56 2.52 -8.60
N ILE A 30 7.08 3.61 -9.21
CA ILE A 30 7.89 4.75 -9.62
C ILE A 30 8.35 5.50 -8.37
N GLU A 31 9.67 5.73 -8.24
CA GLU A 31 10.27 6.34 -7.05
C GLU A 31 9.88 7.82 -6.87
N ASP A 32 9.56 8.53 -7.96
CA ASP A 32 9.27 9.97 -8.01
C ASP A 32 7.84 10.36 -7.59
N VAL A 33 6.94 9.39 -7.35
CA VAL A 33 5.60 9.68 -6.83
C VAL A 33 5.70 9.65 -5.30
N ASP A 34 5.31 10.77 -4.69
CA ASP A 34 5.25 11.02 -3.24
C ASP A 34 5.12 9.70 -2.46
N ALA A 35 6.17 9.35 -1.71
CA ALA A 35 6.38 8.00 -1.16
C ALA A 35 5.26 7.53 -0.19
N ARG A 36 4.23 8.34 0.04
CA ARG A 36 3.27 8.19 1.13
C ARG A 36 2.00 7.41 0.77
N ASN A 37 1.73 7.15 -0.52
CA ASN A 37 0.46 6.55 -0.99
C ASN A 37 0.66 5.34 -1.93
N ARG A 38 1.51 4.38 -1.56
CA ARG A 38 1.72 3.18 -2.37
C ARG A 38 0.90 2.03 -1.81
N VAL A 39 -0.01 1.53 -2.64
CA VAL A 39 -0.87 0.39 -2.31
C VAL A 39 -0.62 -0.71 -3.33
N MET A 40 -0.42 -1.93 -2.83
CA MET A 40 -0.34 -3.15 -3.62
C MET A 40 -1.51 -4.04 -3.22
N ILE A 41 -2.27 -4.52 -4.19
CA ILE A 41 -3.34 -5.50 -3.98
C ILE A 41 -2.90 -6.81 -4.60
N VAL A 42 -2.86 -7.87 -3.80
CA VAL A 42 -2.37 -9.19 -4.20
C VAL A 42 -3.52 -10.19 -4.15
N PHE A 43 -3.83 -10.79 -5.30
CA PHE A 43 -4.82 -11.86 -5.41
C PHE A 43 -4.09 -13.21 -5.48
N THR A 44 -4.48 -14.16 -4.63
CA THR A 44 -3.91 -15.51 -4.67
C THR A 44 -4.91 -16.53 -4.17
N ASP A 45 -4.94 -17.69 -4.82
CA ASP A 45 -5.71 -18.87 -4.42
C ASP A 45 -5.00 -19.73 -3.35
N GLY A 46 -3.76 -19.35 -3.02
CA GLY A 46 -3.01 -19.84 -1.86
C GLY A 46 -2.29 -21.17 -2.09
N GLU A 47 -0.96 -21.08 -2.17
CA GLU A 47 -0.01 -22.05 -1.59
C GLU A 47 1.42 -21.51 -1.73
N SER A 48 1.84 -20.59 -0.84
CA SER A 48 3.24 -20.19 -0.84
C SER A 48 4.08 -21.29 -0.19
N HIS A 49 4.99 -21.87 -0.97
CA HIS A 49 5.92 -22.90 -0.47
C HIS A 49 7.00 -22.35 0.48
N ASP A 50 7.14 -21.01 0.59
CA ASP A 50 8.15 -20.34 1.41
C ASP A 50 7.54 -19.14 2.18
N SER A 51 6.83 -19.43 3.26
CA SER A 51 6.27 -18.42 4.16
C SER A 51 7.35 -17.47 4.72
N PRO A 52 8.58 -17.93 5.10
CA PRO A 52 9.66 -17.04 5.52
C PRO A 52 10.10 -16.00 4.47
N ALA A 53 10.30 -16.41 3.22
CA ALA A 53 10.66 -15.47 2.14
C ALA A 53 9.54 -14.44 1.89
N THR A 54 8.29 -14.89 1.94
CA THR A 54 7.11 -14.04 1.77
C THR A 54 7.05 -12.95 2.83
N LEU A 55 7.27 -13.30 4.11
CA LEU A 55 7.27 -12.31 5.19
C LEU A 55 8.42 -11.31 5.05
N ARG A 56 9.61 -11.74 4.60
CA ARG A 56 10.72 -10.82 4.32
C ARG A 56 10.39 -9.84 3.20
N ALA A 57 9.72 -10.30 2.14
CA ALA A 57 9.26 -9.43 1.06
C ALA A 57 8.22 -8.41 1.56
N ALA A 58 7.32 -8.82 2.47
CA ALA A 58 6.36 -7.93 3.12
C ALA A 58 7.06 -6.86 3.99
N SER A 59 8.06 -7.23 4.79
CA SER A 59 8.83 -6.26 5.57
C SER A 59 9.54 -5.24 4.67
N LYS A 60 10.14 -5.67 3.54
CA LYS A 60 10.71 -4.74 2.54
C LYS A 60 9.66 -3.79 1.96
N ALA A 61 8.42 -4.26 1.77
CA ALA A 61 7.33 -3.42 1.30
C ALA A 61 6.97 -2.35 2.35
N ALA A 62 6.88 -2.74 3.62
CA ALA A 62 6.64 -1.84 4.74
C ALA A 62 7.73 -0.75 4.85
N GLU A 63 9.00 -1.11 4.69
CA GLU A 63 10.14 -0.17 4.66
C GLU A 63 10.01 0.88 3.54
N ARG A 64 9.40 0.50 2.41
CA ARG A 64 9.14 1.39 1.27
C ARG A 64 7.79 2.11 1.35
N ALA A 65 7.14 2.08 2.52
CA ALA A 65 5.81 2.64 2.78
C ALA A 65 4.73 2.12 1.80
N VAL A 66 4.87 0.87 1.36
CA VAL A 66 3.91 0.18 0.51
C VAL A 66 2.99 -0.66 1.41
N ARG A 67 1.68 -0.36 1.37
CA ARG A 67 0.65 -1.15 2.05
C ARG A 67 0.20 -2.30 1.15
N ILE A 68 0.16 -3.52 1.67
CA ILE A 68 -0.27 -4.70 0.92
C ILE A 68 -1.64 -5.16 1.42
N TYR A 69 -2.62 -5.19 0.51
CA TYR A 69 -3.92 -5.83 0.72
C TYR A 69 -3.90 -7.20 0.05
N THR A 70 -4.24 -8.24 0.80
CA THR A 70 -4.23 -9.62 0.31
C THR A 70 -5.65 -10.12 0.11
N VAL A 71 -5.93 -10.69 -1.05
CA VAL A 71 -7.23 -11.28 -1.40
C VAL A 71 -7.03 -12.76 -1.66
N GLY A 72 -7.50 -13.57 -0.71
CA GLY A 72 -7.46 -15.02 -0.78
C GLY A 72 -8.66 -15.59 -1.52
N ILE A 73 -8.43 -16.37 -2.57
CA ILE A 73 -9.48 -17.04 -3.36
C ILE A 73 -9.54 -18.51 -2.97
N GLY A 74 -10.72 -19.02 -2.62
CA GLY A 74 -10.91 -20.45 -2.31
C GLY A 74 -11.13 -20.76 -0.82
N SER A 75 -11.28 -22.05 -0.54
CA SER A 75 -11.61 -22.56 0.80
C SER A 75 -10.37 -22.91 1.62
N SER A 76 -10.42 -22.65 2.92
CA SER A 76 -9.41 -23.12 3.88
C SER A 76 -9.50 -24.62 4.13
N ASP A 77 -10.68 -25.22 3.93
CA ASP A 77 -10.87 -26.66 4.07
C ASP A 77 -10.23 -27.44 2.92
N GLY A 78 -9.97 -26.74 1.82
CA GLY A 78 -9.32 -27.18 0.61
C GLY A 78 -10.24 -27.89 -0.34
N ASP A 79 -10.14 -27.53 -1.61
CA ASP A 79 -11.01 -28.01 -2.67
C ASP A 79 -10.21 -28.84 -3.68
N LEU A 80 -10.89 -29.79 -4.30
CA LEU A 80 -10.32 -30.59 -5.38
C LEU A 80 -10.40 -29.77 -6.67
N ILE A 81 -9.30 -29.69 -7.42
CA ILE A 81 -9.30 -29.00 -8.71
C ILE A 81 -9.99 -29.88 -9.76
N PRO A 82 -11.15 -29.46 -10.31
CA PRO A 82 -11.81 -30.24 -11.35
C PRO A 82 -11.08 -30.07 -12.68
N ILE A 83 -10.82 -31.18 -13.36
CA ILE A 83 -10.30 -31.20 -14.73
C ILE A 83 -11.26 -31.95 -15.65
N HIS A 84 -11.36 -31.50 -16.90
CA HIS A 84 -12.16 -32.19 -17.91
C HIS A 84 -11.24 -33.04 -18.76
N ARG A 85 -11.25 -34.37 -18.54
CA ARG A 85 -10.48 -35.32 -19.35
C ARG A 85 -11.43 -36.17 -20.17
N ASN A 86 -11.32 -36.11 -21.50
CA ASN A 86 -12.13 -36.90 -22.44
C ASN A 86 -13.66 -36.74 -22.23
N GLY A 87 -14.13 -35.53 -21.88
CA GLY A 87 -15.55 -35.25 -21.66
C GLY A 87 -16.14 -35.82 -20.35
N ARG A 88 -15.30 -36.32 -19.45
CA ARG A 88 -15.69 -36.71 -18.08
C ARG A 88 -15.07 -35.75 -17.05
N ALA A 89 -15.81 -35.51 -15.97
CA ALA A 89 -15.29 -34.85 -14.79
C ALA A 89 -14.26 -35.77 -14.11
N ASP A 90 -13.03 -35.30 -14.00
CA ASP A 90 -11.93 -35.93 -13.27
C ASP A 90 -11.30 -34.85 -12.36
N TYR A 91 -10.35 -35.23 -11.51
CA TYR A 91 -9.67 -34.30 -10.61
C TYR A 91 -8.16 -34.28 -10.89
N LEU A 92 -7.53 -33.14 -10.65
CA LEU A 92 -6.08 -33.00 -10.80
C LEU A 92 -5.38 -34.00 -9.87
N ARG A 93 -4.38 -34.71 -10.41
CA ARG A 93 -3.57 -35.67 -9.66
C ARG A 93 -2.10 -35.31 -9.75
N ASP A 94 -1.37 -35.56 -8.67
CA ASP A 94 0.08 -35.45 -8.63
C ASP A 94 0.75 -36.62 -9.40
N ASP A 95 2.08 -36.57 -9.53
CA ASP A 95 2.90 -37.62 -10.17
C ASP A 95 2.79 -38.99 -9.47
N GLN A 96 2.24 -39.03 -8.25
CA GLN A 96 2.01 -40.24 -7.46
C GLN A 96 0.57 -40.76 -7.59
N GLY A 97 -0.29 -40.08 -8.36
CA GLY A 97 -1.68 -40.46 -8.62
C GLY A 97 -2.69 -40.02 -7.54
N ASN A 98 -2.24 -39.27 -6.53
CA ASN A 98 -3.11 -38.74 -5.48
C ASN A 98 -3.83 -37.49 -5.97
N VAL A 99 -5.06 -37.28 -5.51
CA VAL A 99 -5.83 -36.09 -5.88
C VAL A 99 -5.24 -34.87 -5.17
N VAL A 100 -4.89 -33.84 -5.95
CA VAL A 100 -4.37 -32.58 -5.42
C VAL A 100 -5.51 -31.83 -4.74
N LYS A 101 -5.26 -31.46 -3.47
CA LYS A 101 -6.18 -30.66 -2.66
C LYS A 101 -5.49 -29.34 -2.34
N THR A 102 -5.91 -28.27 -3.00
CA THR A 102 -5.35 -26.93 -2.73
C THR A 102 -6.02 -26.35 -1.49
N ARG A 103 -5.26 -25.66 -0.64
CA ARG A 103 -5.77 -24.99 0.55
C ARG A 103 -5.28 -23.56 0.58
N LEU A 104 -6.20 -22.63 0.79
CA LEU A 104 -5.85 -21.23 1.00
C LEU A 104 -5.05 -21.05 2.31
N ASP A 105 -3.85 -20.49 2.20
CA ASP A 105 -3.02 -20.11 3.36
C ASP A 105 -3.41 -18.73 3.90
N ASP A 106 -4.56 -18.68 4.57
CA ASP A 106 -5.06 -17.47 5.26
C ASP A 106 -4.05 -16.89 6.26
N VAL A 107 -3.28 -17.74 6.92
CA VAL A 107 -2.41 -17.33 8.03
C VAL A 107 -1.26 -16.48 7.50
N THR A 108 -0.60 -16.92 6.44
CA THR A 108 0.49 -16.16 5.82
C THR A 108 -0.04 -14.86 5.20
N LEU A 109 -1.19 -14.91 4.50
CA LEU A 109 -1.77 -13.71 3.87
C LEU A 109 -2.18 -12.63 4.87
N ARG A 110 -2.74 -13.01 6.02
CA ARG A 110 -3.05 -12.08 7.12
C ARG A 110 -1.79 -11.46 7.71
N ARG A 111 -0.71 -12.24 7.85
CA ARG A 111 0.57 -11.72 8.37
C ARG A 111 1.20 -10.71 7.41
N VAL A 112 1.19 -10.99 6.11
CA VAL A 112 1.69 -10.05 5.08
C VAL A 112 0.92 -8.73 5.12
N ALA A 113 -0.41 -8.79 5.19
CA ALA A 113 -1.24 -7.59 5.29
C ALA A 113 -0.96 -6.81 6.58
N ALA A 114 -0.89 -7.50 7.73
CA ALA A 114 -0.63 -6.87 9.03
C ALA A 114 0.76 -6.20 9.11
N GLU A 115 1.79 -6.83 8.53
CA GLU A 115 3.16 -6.29 8.50
C GLU A 115 3.25 -4.94 7.76
N THR A 116 2.33 -4.70 6.81
CA THR A 116 2.35 -3.54 5.92
C THR A 116 1.24 -2.53 6.20
N ASP A 117 0.50 -2.69 7.31
CA ASP A 117 -0.67 -1.85 7.66
C ASP A 117 -1.77 -1.85 6.56
N GLY A 118 -1.98 -3.02 5.96
CA GLY A 118 -3.09 -3.33 5.06
C GLY A 118 -4.07 -4.33 5.68
N ALA A 119 -4.97 -4.89 4.85
CA ALA A 119 -5.99 -5.84 5.30
C ALA A 119 -6.08 -7.08 4.41
N PHE A 120 -6.52 -8.19 5.02
CA PHE A 120 -6.79 -9.45 4.34
C PHE A 120 -8.28 -9.61 4.10
N TYR A 121 -8.61 -9.99 2.87
CA TYR A 121 -9.96 -10.26 2.39
C TYR A 121 -10.05 -11.66 1.81
N ARG A 122 -11.19 -12.32 2.02
CA ARG A 122 -11.49 -13.62 1.41
C ARG A 122 -12.51 -13.42 0.31
N ALA A 123 -12.16 -13.81 -0.92
CA ALA A 123 -13.08 -13.76 -2.05
C ALA A 123 -14.19 -14.81 -1.87
N SER A 124 -15.43 -14.34 -1.75
CA SER A 124 -16.66 -15.12 -1.65
C SER A 124 -17.37 -15.28 -3.01
N GLY A 125 -16.82 -14.69 -4.08
CA GLY A 125 -17.30 -14.84 -5.45
C GLY A 125 -18.38 -13.84 -5.86
N THR A 126 -18.85 -12.99 -4.95
CA THR A 126 -19.84 -11.93 -5.22
C THR A 126 -19.23 -10.59 -5.61
N GLY A 127 -17.90 -10.42 -5.48
CA GLY A 127 -17.17 -9.22 -5.91
C GLY A 127 -17.30 -8.02 -4.97
N GLY A 128 -17.93 -8.18 -3.81
CA GLY A 128 -18.06 -7.12 -2.80
C GLY A 128 -16.75 -6.78 -2.09
N GLU A 129 -15.80 -7.71 -2.08
CA GLU A 129 -14.52 -7.60 -1.40
C GLU A 129 -13.65 -6.48 -2.00
N LEU A 130 -13.75 -6.28 -3.31
CA LEU A 130 -13.04 -5.18 -3.98
C LEU A 130 -13.62 -3.82 -3.57
N GLN A 131 -14.93 -3.72 -3.34
CA GLN A 131 -15.54 -2.47 -2.87
C GLN A 131 -15.07 -2.16 -1.45
N GLU A 132 -15.04 -3.15 -0.56
CA GLU A 132 -14.51 -2.98 0.81
C GLU A 132 -13.05 -2.51 0.81
N ILE A 133 -12.19 -3.12 -0.02
CA ILE A 133 -10.78 -2.68 -0.17
C ILE A 133 -10.70 -1.24 -0.65
N LEU A 134 -11.52 -0.86 -1.63
CA LEU A 134 -11.53 0.51 -2.15
C LEU A 134 -12.05 1.52 -1.12
N ASP A 135 -13.04 1.15 -0.33
CA ASP A 135 -13.59 1.98 0.74
C ASP A 135 -12.57 2.20 1.86
N ASP A 136 -11.86 1.15 2.29
CA ASP A 136 -10.74 1.23 3.24
C ASP A 136 -9.64 2.19 2.74
N ILE A 137 -9.25 2.04 1.47
CA ILE A 137 -8.22 2.91 0.86
C ILE A 137 -8.70 4.38 0.86
N ASN A 138 -9.98 4.62 0.53
CA ASN A 138 -10.56 5.96 0.50
C ASN A 138 -10.65 6.58 1.92
N GLU A 139 -10.97 5.80 2.95
CA GLU A 139 -11.02 6.29 4.33
C GLU A 139 -9.64 6.71 4.85
N LEU A 140 -8.61 5.91 4.52
CA LEU A 140 -7.21 6.23 4.86
C LEU A 140 -6.74 7.53 4.20
N GLU A 141 -7.09 7.75 2.93
CA GLU A 141 -6.75 8.99 2.21
C GLU A 141 -7.44 10.20 2.86
N ARG A 142 -8.74 10.07 3.20
CA ARG A 142 -9.51 11.15 3.84
C ARG A 142 -8.99 11.51 5.23
N THR A 143 -8.67 10.51 6.05
CA THR A 143 -8.14 10.73 7.41
C THR A 143 -6.83 11.52 7.37
N ARG A 144 -5.94 11.22 6.42
CA ARG A 144 -4.68 11.96 6.23
C ARG A 144 -4.89 13.39 5.75
N ILE A 145 -5.78 13.63 4.78
CA ILE A 145 -6.08 14.99 4.31
C ILE A 145 -6.57 15.85 5.48
N ALA A 146 -7.38 15.29 6.38
CA ALA A 146 -7.83 15.99 7.58
C ALA A 146 -6.67 16.32 8.54
N GLU A 147 -5.72 15.40 8.75
CA GLU A 147 -4.51 15.65 9.55
C GLU A 147 -3.62 16.73 8.93
N GLU A 148 -3.36 16.70 7.62
CA GLU A 148 -2.58 17.75 6.95
C GLU A 148 -3.24 19.12 7.06
N GLN A 149 -4.58 19.18 6.95
CA GLN A 149 -5.32 20.42 7.18
C GLN A 149 -5.20 20.93 8.62
N LEU A 150 -5.13 20.06 9.62
CA LEU A 150 -4.88 20.45 11.01
C LEU A 150 -3.44 20.99 11.22
N VAL A 151 -2.48 20.58 10.38
CA VAL A 151 -1.09 21.06 10.41
C VAL A 151 -0.91 22.34 9.56
N THR A 152 -1.98 22.98 9.08
CA THR A 152 -1.83 24.28 8.40
C THR A 152 -1.16 25.30 9.34
N ARG A 153 0.00 25.78 8.87
CA ARG A 153 0.84 26.77 9.55
C ARG A 153 0.00 28.02 9.82
N VAL A 154 -0.35 28.28 11.08
CA VAL A 154 -0.93 29.56 11.47
C VAL A 154 0.17 30.61 11.39
N ASP A 155 0.11 31.43 10.34
CA ASP A 155 1.06 32.49 10.05
C ASP A 155 0.93 33.65 11.07
N ARG A 156 1.79 33.63 12.10
CA ARG A 156 1.83 34.66 13.16
C ARG A 156 2.63 35.92 12.78
N TYR A 157 2.77 36.25 11.49
CA TYR A 157 3.54 37.43 11.05
C TYR A 157 2.87 38.76 11.42
N GLN A 158 1.59 38.75 11.82
CA GLN A 158 0.83 39.94 12.20
C GLN A 158 1.47 40.72 13.35
N TRP A 159 2.03 40.02 14.35
CA TRP A 159 2.72 40.63 15.49
C TRP A 159 4.03 41.31 15.10
N PRO A 160 5.01 40.64 14.44
CA PRO A 160 6.23 41.31 14.02
C PRO A 160 5.96 42.43 13.00
N LEU A 161 4.97 42.28 12.12
CA LEU A 161 4.54 43.34 11.20
C LEU A 161 3.97 44.55 11.96
N GLY A 162 3.12 44.31 12.96
CA GLY A 162 2.57 45.36 13.81
C GLY A 162 3.64 46.14 14.56
N VAL A 163 4.67 45.44 15.08
CA VAL A 163 5.82 46.08 15.73
C VAL A 163 6.62 46.93 14.73
N ALA A 164 6.88 46.41 13.53
CA ALA A 164 7.59 47.15 12.49
C ALA A 164 6.87 48.44 12.08
N ILE A 165 5.55 48.38 11.87
CA ILE A 165 4.71 49.54 11.57
C ILE A 165 4.72 50.54 12.73
N SER A 166 4.60 50.05 13.97
CA SER A 166 4.64 50.91 15.17
C SER A 166 5.97 51.65 15.29
N CYS A 167 7.09 50.96 15.11
CA CYS A 167 8.41 51.57 15.09
C CYS A 167 8.52 52.66 14.00
N LEU A 168 8.05 52.37 12.79
CA LEU A 168 8.08 53.32 11.68
C LEU A 168 7.28 54.59 11.97
N LEU A 169 6.16 54.49 12.68
CA LEU A 169 5.36 55.65 13.12
C LEU A 169 6.02 56.45 14.25
N ILE A 170 6.83 55.82 15.10
CA ILE A 170 7.49 56.47 16.24
C ILE A 170 8.78 57.19 15.83
N VAL A 171 9.49 56.69 14.81
CA VAL A 171 10.74 57.27 14.29
C VAL A 171 10.68 58.80 14.09
N PRO A 172 9.67 59.41 13.45
CA PRO A 172 9.63 60.86 13.24
C PRO A 172 9.46 61.68 14.54
N PHE A 173 9.03 61.07 15.64
CA PHE A 173 8.89 61.73 16.94
C PHE A 173 10.18 61.68 17.77
N VAL A 174 11.16 60.89 17.37
CA VAL A 174 12.44 60.81 18.08
C VAL A 174 13.27 62.05 17.73
N PRO A 175 13.58 62.94 18.70
CA PRO A 175 14.37 64.13 18.42
C PRO A 175 15.78 63.71 18.02
N GLU A 176 16.17 64.04 16.79
CA GLU A 176 17.50 63.76 16.29
C GLU A 176 18.53 64.59 17.07
N ARG A 177 19.14 63.99 18.08
CA ARG A 177 20.30 64.57 18.76
C ARG A 177 21.45 64.60 17.76
N ARG A 178 21.59 65.73 17.06
CA ARG A 178 22.77 66.07 16.27
C ARG A 178 24.00 65.92 17.16
N ARG A 179 24.77 64.84 16.97
CA ARG A 179 26.15 64.76 17.45
C ARG A 179 26.96 65.71 16.58
N THR A 180 27.15 66.94 17.07
CA THR A 180 28.20 67.83 16.59
C THR A 180 29.54 67.13 16.81
N GLY A 181 30.13 66.62 15.73
CA GLY A 181 31.50 66.13 15.71
C GLY A 181 32.44 67.26 16.06
N GLY A 182 33.13 67.13 17.20
CA GLY A 182 34.25 67.98 17.55
C GLY A 182 35.42 67.69 16.60
N ARG A 183 35.80 68.68 15.80
CA ARG A 183 37.09 68.74 15.11
C ARG A 183 38.14 69.20 16.11
N THR A 184 39.16 68.37 16.33
CA THR A 184 40.52 68.79 16.69
C THR A 184 41.48 67.91 15.95
#